data_AF-A0AB34PNC2-F1
#
_entry.id   AF-A0AB34PNC2-F1
#
_cell.length_a   1.000
_cell.length_b   1.000
_cell.length_c   1.000
_cell.angle_alpha   90.00
_cell.angle_beta   90.00
_cell.angle_gamma   90.00
#
_symmetry.space_group_name_H-M   'P 1'
#
loop_
_entity.id
_entity.type
_entity.pdbx_description
1 polymer ?
#
loop_
_entity_poly.entity_id
_entity_poly.type
_entity_poly.pdbx_seq_one_letter_code
_entity_poly.pdbx_strand_id
1 'polypeptide(L)'
;MSHTTHPYQKELEVATLAVKRASLLTKQLSDSIVQTARSGTLTKDDKSPVTIGDFASQAIINHAIKLNFPSDEIVGEEDSQELQENSSLADQVLSLIIKIQQETSVYNDVVGTLTDKNKVFQSIDYGNSQGGSKGRFWALDPIDGTKGFLRGDQFAVCLALIE
;
A
#
# COMPACT_ATOMS: atom_id res chain seq x y z
N MET A 1 -17.57 8.84 -33.31
CA MET A 1 -18.12 9.36 -32.04
C MET A 1 -16.94 9.79 -31.19
N SER A 2 -16.88 11.05 -30.78
CA SER A 2 -15.83 11.54 -29.87
C SER A 2 -16.10 10.93 -28.50
N HIS A 3 -15.29 9.98 -28.05
CA HIS A 3 -15.33 9.51 -26.67
C HIS A 3 -14.77 10.64 -25.81
N THR A 4 -15.64 11.42 -25.18
CA THR A 4 -15.23 12.33 -24.11
C THR A 4 -14.75 11.48 -22.95
N THR A 5 -13.43 11.42 -22.79
CA THR A 5 -12.75 10.77 -21.66
C THR A 5 -13.08 11.52 -20.38
N HIS A 6 -13.44 10.79 -19.32
CA HIS A 6 -13.72 11.39 -18.01
C HIS A 6 -12.49 12.18 -17.53
N PRO A 7 -12.65 13.37 -16.90
CA PRO A 7 -11.51 14.20 -16.49
C PRO A 7 -10.50 13.47 -15.59
N TYR A 8 -10.99 12.52 -14.78
CA TYR A 8 -10.17 11.70 -13.88
C TYR A 8 -9.86 10.29 -14.41
N GLN A 9 -9.83 10.10 -15.74
CA GLN A 9 -9.58 8.76 -16.31
C GLN A 9 -8.21 8.20 -15.93
N LYS A 10 -7.16 9.03 -15.95
CA LYS A 10 -5.80 8.60 -15.61
C LYS A 10 -5.71 8.28 -14.12
N GLU A 11 -6.31 9.11 -13.27
CA GLU A 11 -6.39 8.93 -11.82
C GLU A 11 -7.08 7.61 -11.48
N LEU A 12 -8.21 7.34 -12.11
CA LEU A 12 -8.95 6.10 -11.91
C LEU A 12 -8.14 4.88 -12.33
N GLU A 13 -7.42 4.94 -13.45
CA GLU A 13 -6.53 3.86 -13.90
C GLU A 13 -5.41 3.60 -12.89
N VAL A 14 -4.68 4.65 -12.49
CA VAL A 14 -3.58 4.56 -11.53
C VAL A 14 -4.08 4.01 -10.19
N ALA A 15 -5.16 4.59 -9.65
CA ALA A 15 -5.78 4.17 -8.40
C ALA A 15 -6.21 2.70 -8.45
N THR A 16 -6.89 2.29 -9.53
CA THR A 16 -7.37 0.91 -9.70
C THR A 16 -6.21 -0.08 -9.70
N LEU A 17 -5.14 0.20 -10.44
CA LEU A 17 -4.01 -0.72 -10.54
C LEU A 17 -3.17 -0.75 -9.25
N ALA A 18 -2.97 0.40 -8.61
CA ALA A 18 -2.27 0.50 -7.34
C ALA A 18 -3.03 -0.25 -6.22
N VAL A 19 -4.32 0.03 -6.05
CA VAL A 19 -5.18 -0.67 -5.08
C VAL A 19 -5.26 -2.15 -5.39
N LYS A 20 -5.33 -2.56 -6.65
CA LYS A 20 -5.34 -3.98 -7.03
C LYS A 20 -4.06 -4.69 -6.61
N ARG A 21 -2.88 -4.08 -6.82
CA ARG A 21 -1.59 -4.67 -6.38
C ARG A 21 -1.53 -4.77 -4.86
N ALA A 22 -1.87 -3.70 -4.14
CA ALA A 22 -1.92 -3.70 -2.69
C ALA A 22 -2.93 -4.75 -2.14
N SER A 23 -4.12 -4.86 -2.74
CA SER A 23 -5.14 -5.84 -2.36
C SER A 23 -4.67 -7.29 -2.50
N LEU A 24 -3.92 -7.60 -3.56
CA LEU A 24 -3.36 -8.93 -3.74
C LEU A 24 -2.28 -9.22 -2.68
N LEU A 25 -1.41 -8.25 -2.38
CA LEU A 25 -0.40 -8.38 -1.32
C LEU A 25 -1.05 -8.63 0.04
N THR A 26 -1.99 -7.77 0.44
CA THR A 26 -2.66 -7.86 1.75
C THR A 26 -3.49 -9.14 1.85
N LYS A 27 -4.16 -9.56 0.76
CA LYS A 27 -4.89 -10.83 0.77
C LYS A 27 -3.97 -12.03 1.00
N GLN A 28 -2.83 -12.10 0.32
CA GLN A 28 -1.85 -13.18 0.53
C GLN A 28 -1.26 -13.17 1.94
N LEU A 29 -1.00 -11.98 2.48
CA LEU A 29 -0.48 -11.82 3.84
C LEU A 29 -1.51 -12.29 4.88
N SER A 30 -2.78 -11.86 4.75
CA SER A 30 -3.89 -12.30 5.59
C SER A 30 -4.05 -13.83 5.56
N ASP A 31 -4.02 -14.45 4.37
CA ASP A 31 -4.10 -15.91 4.25
C ASP A 31 -2.94 -16.62 4.95
N SER A 32 -1.72 -16.10 4.81
CA SER A 32 -0.54 -16.64 5.48
C SER A 32 -0.64 -16.56 7.00
N ILE A 33 -1.12 -15.43 7.54
CA ILE A 33 -1.37 -15.23 8.97
C ILE A 33 -2.36 -16.27 9.50
N VAL A 34 -3.49 -16.44 8.82
CA VAL A 34 -4.54 -17.38 9.21
C VAL A 34 -4.06 -18.83 9.16
N GLN A 35 -3.29 -19.19 8.12
CA GLN A 35 -2.71 -20.54 8.01
C GLN A 35 -1.72 -20.82 9.15
N THR A 36 -0.89 -19.85 9.50
CA THR A 36 0.09 -19.94 10.59
C THR A 36 -0.60 -20.04 11.96
N ALA A 37 -1.67 -19.27 12.17
CA ALA A 37 -2.48 -19.35 13.37
C ALA A 37 -3.15 -20.74 13.52
N ARG A 38 -3.63 -21.33 12.42
CA ARG A 38 -4.25 -22.67 12.41
C ARG A 38 -3.25 -23.80 12.65
N SER A 39 -2.00 -23.67 12.21
CA SER A 39 -0.98 -24.70 12.39
C SER A 39 -0.39 -24.74 13.81
N GLY A 40 -0.80 -23.82 14.70
CA GLY A 40 -0.31 -23.74 16.08
C GLY A 40 1.08 -23.12 16.21
N THR A 41 1.70 -22.71 15.10
CA THR A 41 2.96 -21.96 15.06
C THR A 41 2.69 -20.48 15.32
N LEU A 42 1.98 -20.17 16.41
CA LEU A 42 1.79 -18.81 16.88
C LEU A 42 3.09 -18.36 17.55
N THR A 43 3.92 -17.59 16.83
CA THR A 43 4.88 -16.72 17.50
C THR A 43 4.06 -15.70 18.30
N LYS A 44 4.20 -15.80 19.63
CA LYS A 44 3.53 -14.93 20.60
C LYS A 44 3.94 -13.48 20.33
N ASP A 45 2.94 -12.60 20.34
CA ASP A 45 3.05 -11.16 20.63
C ASP A 45 3.50 -10.15 19.55
N ASP A 46 3.48 -10.47 18.26
CA ASP A 46 3.81 -9.45 17.26
C ASP A 46 2.57 -8.86 16.58
N LYS A 47 2.32 -7.56 16.81
CA LYS A 47 1.49 -6.72 15.94
C LYS A 47 2.08 -6.56 14.52
N SER A 48 3.29 -7.08 14.29
CA SER A 48 4.04 -7.14 13.03
C SER A 48 3.23 -7.44 11.77
N PRO A 49 2.30 -8.42 11.72
CA PRO A 49 1.70 -8.81 10.44
C PRO A 49 0.75 -7.76 9.86
N VAL A 50 0.11 -6.95 10.72
CA VAL A 50 -0.72 -5.81 10.29
C VAL A 50 0.22 -4.72 9.80
N THR A 51 1.13 -4.28 10.67
CA THR A 51 2.16 -3.27 10.41
C THR A 51 2.93 -3.48 9.10
N ILE A 52 3.35 -4.70 8.79
CA ILE A 52 4.04 -5.00 7.52
C ILE A 52 3.13 -4.80 6.30
N GLY A 53 1.86 -5.21 6.42
CA GLY A 53 0.86 -5.05 5.36
C GLY A 53 0.52 -3.59 5.10
N ASP A 54 0.40 -2.79 6.17
CA ASP A 54 0.15 -1.34 6.09
C ASP A 54 1.31 -0.62 5.39
N PHE A 55 2.54 -0.82 5.87
CA PHE A 55 3.73 -0.24 5.24
C PHE A 55 3.89 -0.63 3.78
N ALA A 56 3.72 -1.91 3.45
CA ALA A 56 3.89 -2.38 2.07
C ALA A 56 2.82 -1.79 1.13
N SER A 57 1.57 -1.75 1.58
CA SER A 57 0.44 -1.22 0.81
C SER A 57 0.59 0.29 0.60
N GLN A 58 0.94 1.03 1.65
CA GLN A 58 1.18 2.46 1.57
C GLN A 58 2.37 2.79 0.66
N ALA A 59 3.49 2.06 0.77
CA ALA A 59 4.65 2.25 -0.11
C ALA A 59 4.27 2.07 -1.59
N ILE A 60 3.53 1.01 -1.93
CA ILE A 60 3.12 0.71 -3.30
C ILE A 60 2.20 1.80 -3.86
N ILE A 61 1.18 2.20 -3.10
CA ILE A 61 0.16 3.15 -3.56
C ILE A 61 0.77 4.55 -3.69
N ASN A 62 1.52 5.00 -2.68
CA ASN A 62 2.17 6.30 -2.71
C ASN A 62 3.18 6.41 -3.85
N HIS A 63 3.96 5.34 -4.09
CA HIS A 63 4.91 5.29 -5.19
C HIS A 63 4.20 5.45 -6.55
N ALA A 64 3.11 4.72 -6.76
CA ALA A 64 2.32 4.79 -8.00
C ALA A 64 1.73 6.19 -8.21
N ILE A 65 1.20 6.82 -7.15
CA ILE A 65 0.68 8.18 -7.22
C ILE A 65 1.81 9.15 -7.59
N LYS A 66 2.94 9.13 -6.89
CA LYS A 66 4.06 10.07 -7.16
C LYS A 66 4.72 9.85 -8.51
N LEU A 67 4.73 8.63 -9.03
CA LEU A 67 5.20 8.34 -10.37
C LEU A 67 4.34 9.03 -11.44
N ASN A 68 3.01 9.05 -11.25
CA ASN A 68 2.06 9.54 -12.25
C ASN A 68 1.63 11.00 -12.06
N PHE A 69 1.69 11.47 -10.81
CA PHE A 69 1.27 12.79 -10.34
C PHE A 69 2.29 13.32 -9.31
N PRO A 70 3.49 13.75 -9.74
CA PRO A 70 4.58 14.11 -8.82
C PRO A 70 4.23 15.21 -7.81
N SER A 71 3.31 16.12 -8.20
CA SER A 71 2.88 17.26 -7.41
C SER A 71 1.72 16.97 -6.47
N ASP A 72 1.00 15.85 -6.62
CA ASP A 72 -0.18 15.56 -5.80
C ASP A 72 0.25 15.24 -4.36
N GLU A 73 -0.45 15.80 -3.39
CA GLU A 73 -0.26 15.49 -1.97
C GLU A 73 -0.95 14.17 -1.61
N ILE A 74 -0.46 13.51 -0.57
CA ILE A 74 -1.03 12.25 -0.06
C ILE A 74 -1.13 12.35 1.45
N VAL A 75 -2.30 12.01 1.98
CA VAL A 75 -2.59 11.78 3.38
C VAL A 75 -2.63 10.27 3.58
N GLY A 76 -1.63 9.72 4.30
CA GLY A 76 -1.56 8.32 4.70
C GLY A 76 -1.53 8.18 6.22
N GLU A 77 -1.68 6.95 6.71
CA GLU A 77 -1.65 6.65 8.15
C GLU A 77 -0.23 6.46 8.68
N GLU A 78 0.63 5.85 7.86
CA GLU A 78 1.94 5.37 8.29
C GLU A 78 3.11 6.33 7.98
N ASP A 79 4.18 6.25 8.77
CA ASP A 79 5.47 6.86 8.48
C ASP A 79 6.59 5.79 8.46
N SER A 80 7.76 6.11 7.89
CA SER A 80 8.83 5.11 7.76
C SER A 80 9.73 4.97 8.99
N GLN A 81 9.48 5.68 10.10
CA GLN A 81 10.41 5.74 11.24
C GLN A 81 10.70 4.35 11.82
N GLU A 82 9.67 3.54 12.05
CA GLU A 82 9.82 2.19 12.60
C GLU A 82 10.68 1.30 11.68
N LEU A 83 10.52 1.43 10.36
CA LEU A 83 11.30 0.65 9.40
C LEU A 83 12.77 1.07 9.33
N GLN A 84 13.04 2.36 9.51
CA GLN A 84 14.42 2.87 9.56
C GLN A 84 15.17 2.37 10.81
N GLU A 85 14.44 2.18 11.92
CA GLU A 85 14.99 1.68 13.18
C GLU A 85 15.06 0.14 13.23
N ASN A 86 14.25 -0.56 12.42
CA ASN A 86 14.17 -2.02 12.39
C ASN A 86 14.47 -2.60 11.00
N SER A 87 15.75 -2.90 10.74
CA SER A 87 16.18 -3.48 9.45
C SER A 87 15.49 -4.80 9.11
N SER A 88 15.20 -5.66 10.11
CA SER A 88 14.55 -6.95 9.87
C SER A 88 13.10 -6.77 9.41
N LEU A 89 12.39 -5.81 9.98
CA LEU A 89 11.05 -5.43 9.55
C LEU A 89 11.08 -4.84 8.13
N ALA A 90 12.02 -3.94 7.85
CA ALA A 90 12.21 -3.37 6.52
C ALA A 90 12.54 -4.43 5.45
N ASP A 91 13.34 -5.45 5.79
CA ASP A 91 13.62 -6.59 4.91
C ASP A 91 12.36 -7.40 4.60
N GLN A 92 11.48 -7.61 5.58
CA GLN A 92 10.20 -8.30 5.37
C GLN A 92 9.26 -7.51 4.46
N VAL A 93 9.11 -6.20 4.71
CA VAL A 93 8.31 -5.30 3.85
C VAL A 93 8.83 -5.33 2.41
N LEU A 94 10.13 -5.12 2.21
CA LEU A 94 10.73 -5.14 0.87
C LEU A 94 10.54 -6.50 0.18
N SER A 95 10.71 -7.60 0.91
CA SER A 95 10.52 -8.95 0.36
C SER A 95 9.09 -9.19 -0.13
N LEU A 96 8.08 -8.72 0.62
CA LEU A 96 6.68 -8.81 0.19
C LEU A 96 6.41 -7.96 -1.05
N ILE A 97 6.94 -6.74 -1.09
CA ILE A 97 6.80 -5.85 -2.25
C ILE A 97 7.44 -6.48 -3.49
N ILE A 98 8.67 -7.02 -3.37
CA ILE A 98 9.38 -7.70 -4.46
C ILE A 98 8.59 -8.91 -4.96
N LYS A 99 8.00 -9.70 -4.06
CA LYS A 99 7.17 -10.83 -4.46
C LYS A 99 5.95 -10.38 -5.24
N ILE A 100 5.16 -9.43 -4.71
CA ILE A 100 3.91 -9.04 -5.38
C ILE A 100 4.15 -8.33 -6.71
N GLN A 101 5.22 -7.52 -6.84
CA GLN A 101 5.53 -6.83 -8.10
C GLN A 101 5.97 -7.80 -9.20
N GLN A 102 6.54 -8.97 -8.85
CA GLN A 102 6.84 -10.02 -9.82
C GLN A 102 5.55 -10.66 -10.36
N GLU A 103 4.64 -11.03 -9.45
CA GLU A 103 3.34 -11.63 -9.78
C GLU A 103 2.42 -10.67 -10.55
N THR A 104 2.58 -9.36 -10.32
CA THR A 104 1.77 -8.29 -10.94
C THR A 104 2.60 -7.41 -11.90
N SER A 105 3.64 -7.98 -12.50
CA SER A 105 4.62 -7.27 -13.34
C SER A 105 4.00 -6.58 -14.56
N VAL A 106 2.86 -7.08 -15.04
CA VAL A 106 2.06 -6.45 -16.11
C VAL A 106 1.60 -5.02 -15.76
N TYR A 107 1.58 -4.63 -14.49
CA TYR A 107 1.20 -3.28 -14.05
C TYR A 107 2.40 -2.36 -13.77
N ASN A 108 3.65 -2.82 -13.96
CA ASN A 108 4.84 -2.07 -13.58
C ASN A 108 4.97 -0.72 -14.29
N ASP A 109 4.51 -0.62 -15.53
CA ASP A 109 4.59 0.64 -16.30
C ASP A 109 3.74 1.75 -15.69
N VAL A 110 2.66 1.39 -14.98
CA VAL A 110 1.75 2.35 -14.34
C VAL A 110 2.05 2.50 -12.85
N VAL A 111 2.26 1.38 -12.14
CA VAL A 111 2.38 1.36 -10.67
C VAL A 111 3.83 1.54 -10.21
N GLY A 112 4.81 1.38 -11.10
CA GLY A 112 6.23 1.42 -10.76
C GLY A 112 6.72 0.16 -10.05
N THR A 113 7.97 0.21 -9.57
CA THR A 113 8.63 -0.88 -8.85
C THR A 113 9.50 -0.33 -7.72
N LEU A 114 9.58 -1.08 -6.62
CA LEU A 114 10.38 -0.74 -5.45
C LEU A 114 11.38 -1.88 -5.19
N THR A 115 12.66 -1.57 -5.31
CA THR A 115 13.74 -2.57 -5.31
C THR A 115 14.74 -2.40 -4.17
N ASP A 116 14.64 -1.30 -3.42
CA ASP A 116 15.53 -0.99 -2.32
C ASP A 116 14.77 -0.30 -1.17
N LYS A 117 15.30 -0.44 0.05
CA LYS A 117 14.64 0.04 1.28
C LYS A 117 14.45 1.56 1.30
N ASN A 118 15.43 2.32 0.79
CA ASN A 118 15.35 3.78 0.83
C ASN A 118 14.19 4.29 -0.02
N LYS A 119 13.93 3.68 -1.18
CA LYS A 119 12.73 3.99 -1.97
C LYS A 119 11.45 3.57 -1.28
N VAL A 120 11.44 2.46 -0.54
CA VAL A 120 10.28 2.05 0.27
C VAL A 120 9.99 3.11 1.32
N PHE A 121 10.99 3.53 2.09
CA PHE A 121 10.85 4.55 3.14
C PHE A 121 10.36 5.88 2.57
N GLN A 122 11.03 6.36 1.51
CA GLN A 122 10.63 7.58 0.82
C GLN A 122 9.18 7.50 0.31
N SER A 123 8.76 6.32 -0.18
CA SER A 123 7.41 6.15 -0.69
C SER A 123 6.36 6.19 0.43
N ILE A 124 6.65 5.59 1.58
CA ILE A 124 5.78 5.69 2.77
C ILE A 124 5.65 7.16 3.19
N ASP A 125 6.76 7.89 3.28
CA ASP A 125 6.81 9.28 3.76
C ASP A 125 6.18 10.31 2.81
N TYR A 126 5.81 9.93 1.59
CA TYR A 126 4.96 10.79 0.76
C TYR A 126 3.56 11.01 1.34
N GLY A 127 3.12 10.16 2.28
CA GLY A 127 1.83 10.22 2.99
C GLY A 127 1.72 11.28 4.08
N ASN A 128 2.71 12.17 4.24
CA ASN A 128 2.79 13.11 5.37
C ASN A 128 1.93 14.38 5.22
N SER A 129 1.12 14.53 4.16
CA SER A 129 0.24 15.69 4.04
C SER A 129 -0.81 15.68 5.13
N GLN A 130 -1.19 16.86 5.61
CA GLN A 130 -2.27 17.02 6.59
C GLN A 130 -3.64 17.17 5.90
N GLY A 131 -3.67 17.16 4.56
CA GLY A 131 -4.86 17.48 3.78
C GLY A 131 -5.33 18.92 4.02
N GLY A 132 -6.62 19.15 3.79
CA GLY A 132 -7.23 20.46 4.07
C GLY A 132 -8.54 20.68 3.33
N SER A 133 -9.08 21.90 3.45
CA SER A 133 -10.34 22.30 2.81
C SER A 133 -10.16 22.89 1.39
N LYS A 134 -8.94 22.85 0.85
CA LYS A 134 -8.57 23.41 -0.45
C LYS A 134 -7.45 22.58 -1.06
N GLY A 135 -7.39 22.59 -2.38
CA GLY A 135 -6.34 21.89 -3.12
C GLY A 135 -6.72 20.44 -3.37
N ARG A 136 -5.80 19.74 -4.02
CA ARG A 136 -5.99 18.38 -4.51
C ARG A 136 -5.06 17.43 -3.76
N PHE A 137 -5.62 16.39 -3.16
CA PHE A 137 -4.83 15.39 -2.43
C PHE A 137 -5.49 14.01 -2.45
N TRP A 138 -4.66 12.99 -2.30
CA TRP A 138 -5.10 11.62 -2.12
C TRP A 138 -5.23 11.29 -0.63
N ALA A 139 -6.26 10.53 -0.27
CA ALA A 139 -6.43 9.99 1.08
C ALA A 139 -6.37 8.47 1.01
N LEU A 140 -5.50 7.88 1.83
CA LEU A 140 -5.20 6.46 1.84
C LEU A 140 -5.36 5.89 3.25
N ASP A 141 -6.14 4.82 3.34
CA ASP A 141 -6.11 3.87 4.45
C ASP A 141 -5.63 2.51 3.87
N PRO A 142 -4.39 2.09 4.20
CA PRO A 142 -3.77 0.93 3.57
C PRO A 142 -4.46 -0.39 3.93
N ILE A 143 -5.00 -0.52 5.14
CA ILE A 143 -5.80 -1.68 5.60
C ILE A 143 -6.92 -1.20 6.56
N ASP A 144 -8.08 -0.88 6.00
CA ASP A 144 -9.28 -0.64 6.80
C ASP A 144 -9.84 -1.99 7.31
N GLY A 145 -10.09 -2.08 8.61
CA GLY A 145 -10.60 -3.30 9.25
C GLY A 145 -9.53 -4.32 9.65
N THR A 146 -8.42 -3.86 10.24
CA THR A 146 -7.29 -4.69 10.72
C THR A 146 -7.67 -5.94 11.55
N LYS A 147 -8.74 -5.86 12.36
CA LYS A 147 -9.26 -7.03 13.10
C LYS A 147 -9.77 -8.14 12.17
N GLY A 148 -10.44 -7.76 11.08
CA GLY A 148 -10.93 -8.71 10.09
C GLY A 148 -9.76 -9.29 9.29
N PHE A 149 -8.81 -8.45 8.89
CA PHE A 149 -7.56 -8.86 8.26
C PHE A 149 -6.83 -9.97 9.03
N LEU A 150 -6.65 -9.80 10.35
CA LEU A 150 -5.99 -10.79 11.23
C LEU A 150 -6.76 -12.11 11.39
N ARG A 151 -8.08 -12.08 11.21
CA ARG A 151 -8.96 -13.26 11.36
C ARG A 151 -9.21 -13.99 10.04
N GLY A 152 -8.82 -13.39 8.92
CA GLY A 152 -9.21 -13.85 7.58
C GLY A 152 -10.65 -13.52 7.22
N ASP A 153 -11.26 -12.56 7.93
CA ASP A 153 -12.58 -12.02 7.62
C ASP A 153 -12.45 -10.86 6.59
N GLN A 154 -13.36 -9.90 6.62
CA GLN A 154 -13.38 -8.77 5.70
C GLN A 154 -12.42 -7.67 6.15
N PHE A 155 -11.74 -7.06 5.18
CA PHE A 155 -10.95 -5.84 5.29
C PHE A 155 -10.94 -5.16 3.91
N ALA A 156 -10.47 -3.91 3.83
CA ALA A 156 -10.39 -3.17 2.57
C ALA A 156 -9.05 -2.43 2.43
N VAL A 157 -8.69 -2.12 1.18
CA VAL A 157 -7.66 -1.14 0.84
C VAL A 157 -8.40 0.07 0.27
N CYS A 158 -8.28 1.22 0.92
CA CYS A 158 -9.12 2.37 0.65
C CYS A 158 -8.31 3.54 0.10
N LEU A 159 -8.65 4.00 -1.10
CA LEU A 159 -8.00 5.13 -1.75
C LEU A 159 -9.04 6.08 -2.32
N ALA A 160 -8.89 7.36 -2.05
CA ALA A 160 -9.73 8.42 -2.59
C ALA A 160 -8.88 9.60 -3.09
N LEU A 161 -9.44 10.35 -4.04
CA LEU A 161 -8.94 11.64 -4.48
C LEU A 161 -9.95 12.71 -4.05
N ILE A 162 -9.46 13.79 -3.42
CA ILE A 162 -10.25 14.92 -2.94
C ILE A 162 -9.74 16.18 -3.63
N GLU A 163 -10.67 16.97 -4.19
CA GLU A 163 -10.42 18.25 -4.89
C GLU A 163 -11.61 19.20 -4.77
#